data_AF-A0AAN8JUW5-F1
#
_entry.id   AF-A0AAN8JUW5-F1
#
_cell.length_a   1.000
_cell.length_b   1.000
_cell.length_c   1.000
_cell.angle_alpha   90.00
_cell.angle_beta   90.00
_cell.angle_gamma   90.00
#
_symmetry.space_group_name_H-M   'P 1'
#
loop_
_entity.id
_entity.type
_entity.pdbx_description
1 polymer ?
#
loop_
_entity_poly.entity_id
_entity_poly.type
_entity_poly.pdbx_seq_one_letter_code
_entity_poly.pdbx_strand_id
1 'polypeptide(L)'
;MEVRHKEEQLQLHGSIIETVGTSVSQGLDKSVRAEIKQSLLPCVSQTLQPIKEQHQHELSQKLTATDSLLKDNIAKMVRSKQTVEAIGQAAGNAIQAPIQAAYREAFQNMVVPSFERASQNLFKQLNDSFQRGTREYTSNLENHLEQVRKRQLEARDPVIGQLQSMVDSFRQSSESLQTQILSTLKGELTSHLNASSELMQEKLLQQVRTAVKEEVSLAVREHGASISSQLMNHLRSGAATPIQVSPEFVSNFPTQSSVLALLHAGKINEAFQQALSAANLDLVVFVCQKADVGSVFSQSNILDQPVLLSLIQQLSADLTTHSELKIQYLTEAIMNLDTKNPVTRDHMKTVLHTLLSKLKAFIVNRPNDQITRNVRMVQMATQSLLNV
;
A
#
# COMPACT_ATOMS: atom_id res chain seq x y z
N MET A 1 -9.28 -157.49 96.46
CA MET A 1 -10.37 -156.85 95.68
C MET A 1 -10.36 -155.33 95.79
N GLU A 2 -10.00 -154.73 96.93
CA GLU A 2 -10.06 -153.27 97.16
C GLU A 2 -9.08 -152.41 96.33
N VAL A 3 -7.91 -152.94 95.95
CA VAL A 3 -6.90 -152.15 95.21
C VAL A 3 -7.35 -151.87 93.77
N ARG A 4 -7.99 -152.84 93.09
CA ARG A 4 -8.51 -152.68 91.72
C ARG A 4 -9.66 -151.66 91.63
N HIS A 5 -10.54 -151.63 92.63
CA HIS A 5 -11.66 -150.69 92.65
C HIS A 5 -11.22 -149.25 92.87
N LYS A 6 -10.17 -149.03 93.67
CA LYS A 6 -9.59 -147.70 93.91
C LYS A 6 -8.84 -147.16 92.68
N GLU A 7 -8.20 -148.05 91.92
CA GLU A 7 -7.47 -147.73 90.69
C GLU A 7 -8.43 -147.42 89.53
N GLU A 8 -9.53 -148.19 89.39
CA GLU A 8 -10.64 -147.88 88.47
C GLU A 8 -11.32 -146.54 88.82
N GLN A 9 -11.55 -146.27 90.10
CA GLN A 9 -12.16 -145.01 90.56
C GLN A 9 -11.26 -143.79 90.33
N LEU A 10 -9.93 -143.94 90.47
CA LEU A 10 -8.94 -142.90 90.17
C LEU A 10 -8.78 -142.64 88.67
N GLN A 11 -8.79 -143.69 87.83
CA GLN A 11 -8.81 -143.54 86.37
C GLN A 11 -10.10 -142.88 85.89
N LEU A 12 -11.25 -143.26 86.45
CA LEU A 12 -12.53 -142.64 86.13
C LEU A 12 -12.54 -141.15 86.53
N HIS A 13 -12.05 -140.81 87.72
CA HIS A 13 -11.92 -139.41 88.15
C HIS A 13 -10.99 -138.60 87.24
N GLY A 14 -9.83 -139.16 86.89
CA GLY A 14 -8.87 -138.51 85.97
C GLY A 14 -9.45 -138.30 84.58
N SER A 15 -10.13 -139.32 84.03
CA SER A 15 -10.79 -139.24 82.73
C SER A 15 -11.96 -138.24 82.73
N ILE A 16 -12.74 -138.16 83.82
CA ILE A 16 -13.79 -137.15 83.99
C ILE A 16 -13.17 -135.75 84.05
N ILE A 17 -12.11 -135.54 84.85
CA ILE A 17 -11.44 -134.23 84.95
C ILE A 17 -10.85 -133.80 83.60
N GLU A 18 -10.22 -134.72 82.85
CA GLU A 18 -9.64 -134.45 81.53
C GLU A 18 -10.72 -134.17 80.49
N THR A 19 -11.80 -134.98 80.45
CA THR A 19 -12.93 -134.82 79.52
C THR A 19 -13.73 -133.55 79.80
N VAL A 20 -13.98 -133.25 81.08
CA VAL A 20 -14.62 -132.00 81.51
C VAL A 20 -13.70 -130.82 81.22
N GLY A 21 -12.41 -130.91 81.53
CA GLY A 21 -11.43 -129.86 81.26
C GLY A 21 -11.30 -129.53 79.77
N THR A 22 -11.19 -130.55 78.91
CA THR A 22 -11.15 -130.37 77.46
C THR A 22 -12.49 -129.90 76.90
N SER A 23 -13.62 -130.44 77.34
CA SER A 23 -14.95 -130.01 76.88
C SER A 23 -15.27 -128.57 77.29
N VAL A 24 -14.94 -128.19 78.53
CA VAL A 24 -15.11 -126.81 79.02
C VAL A 24 -14.16 -125.87 78.28
N SER A 25 -12.89 -126.23 78.12
CA SER A 25 -11.92 -125.38 77.40
C SER A 25 -12.30 -125.19 75.93
N GLN A 26 -12.70 -126.25 75.23
CA GLN A 26 -13.13 -126.18 73.83
C GLN A 26 -14.48 -125.47 73.69
N GLY A 27 -15.41 -125.70 74.63
CA GLY A 27 -16.69 -125.00 74.70
C GLY A 27 -16.50 -123.50 74.93
N LEU A 28 -15.59 -123.14 75.83
CA LEU A 28 -15.24 -121.76 76.12
C LEU A 28 -14.57 -121.08 74.92
N ASP A 29 -13.58 -121.70 74.25
CA ASP A 29 -12.95 -121.11 73.04
C ASP A 29 -13.99 -120.88 71.93
N LYS A 30 -14.85 -121.88 71.69
CA LYS A 30 -15.94 -121.75 70.70
C LYS A 30 -16.90 -120.64 71.07
N SER A 31 -17.29 -120.55 72.34
CA SER A 31 -18.25 -119.55 72.83
C SER A 31 -17.66 -118.14 72.79
N VAL A 32 -16.42 -117.94 73.23
CA VAL A 32 -15.69 -116.66 73.13
C VAL A 32 -15.51 -116.25 71.67
N ARG A 33 -15.11 -117.17 70.79
CA ARG A 33 -14.95 -116.89 69.36
C ARG A 33 -16.28 -116.52 68.70
N ALA A 34 -17.37 -117.19 69.10
CA ALA A 34 -18.71 -116.85 68.64
C ALA A 34 -19.14 -115.46 69.11
N GLU A 35 -18.94 -115.14 70.40
CA GLU A 35 -19.26 -113.83 70.96
C GLU A 35 -18.45 -112.71 70.27
N ILE A 36 -17.16 -112.94 70.03
CA ILE A 36 -16.30 -111.99 69.30
C ILE A 36 -16.82 -111.75 67.88
N LYS A 37 -17.12 -112.81 67.13
CA LYS A 37 -17.52 -112.69 65.72
C LYS A 37 -18.95 -112.21 65.51
N GLN A 38 -19.88 -112.66 66.35
CA GLN A 38 -21.31 -112.45 66.15
C GLN A 38 -21.84 -111.23 66.89
N SER A 39 -21.19 -110.83 67.99
CA SER A 39 -21.67 -109.74 68.84
C SER A 39 -20.68 -108.58 68.86
N LEU A 40 -19.43 -108.80 69.27
CA LEU A 40 -18.45 -107.72 69.46
C LEU A 40 -18.04 -107.04 68.14
N LEU A 41 -17.64 -107.80 67.10
CA LEU A 41 -17.25 -107.20 65.81
C LEU A 41 -18.40 -106.38 65.18
N PRO A 42 -19.64 -106.91 65.09
CA PRO A 42 -20.77 -106.15 64.58
C PRO A 42 -21.09 -104.93 65.43
N CYS A 43 -21.03 -105.03 66.76
CA CYS A 43 -21.23 -103.89 67.66
C CYS A 43 -20.19 -102.80 67.40
N VAL A 44 -18.89 -103.15 67.35
CA VAL A 44 -17.81 -102.20 67.04
C VAL A 44 -17.99 -101.59 65.66
N SER A 45 -18.33 -102.40 64.64
CA SER A 45 -18.57 -101.93 63.27
C SER A 45 -19.77 -100.97 63.21
N GLN A 46 -20.90 -101.33 63.81
CA GLN A 46 -22.09 -100.48 63.88
C GLN A 46 -21.85 -99.17 64.63
N THR A 47 -20.97 -99.17 65.63
CA THR A 47 -20.62 -97.95 66.37
C THR A 47 -19.61 -97.08 65.61
N LEU A 48 -18.70 -97.69 64.85
CA LEU A 48 -17.64 -96.98 64.11
C LEU A 48 -18.08 -96.46 62.73
N GLN A 49 -19.03 -97.15 62.08
CA GLN A 49 -19.61 -96.74 60.79
C GLN A 49 -20.17 -95.29 60.82
N PRO A 50 -21.03 -94.89 61.78
CA PRO A 50 -21.54 -93.52 61.84
C PRO A 50 -20.44 -92.50 62.13
N ILE A 51 -19.40 -92.86 62.90
CA ILE A 51 -18.25 -91.98 63.14
C ILE A 51 -17.48 -91.73 61.84
N LYS A 52 -17.23 -92.77 61.04
CA LYS A 52 -16.58 -92.64 59.72
C LYS A 52 -17.41 -91.76 58.77
N GLU A 53 -18.71 -92.01 58.68
CA GLU A 53 -19.63 -91.25 57.83
C GLU A 53 -19.73 -89.79 58.28
N GLN A 54 -19.84 -89.54 59.59
CA GLN A 54 -19.82 -88.20 60.17
C GLN A 54 -18.51 -87.48 59.84
N HIS A 55 -17.35 -88.10 60.06
CA HIS A 55 -16.06 -87.49 59.73
C HIS A 55 -15.89 -87.22 58.24
N GLN A 56 -16.31 -88.15 57.37
CA GLN A 56 -16.22 -87.95 55.93
C GLN A 56 -17.13 -86.81 55.47
N HIS A 57 -18.34 -86.72 56.03
CA HIS A 57 -19.25 -85.61 55.78
C HIS A 57 -18.68 -84.28 56.26
N GLU A 58 -18.16 -84.25 57.49
CA GLU A 58 -17.58 -83.06 58.10
C GLU A 58 -16.33 -82.59 57.34
N LEU A 59 -15.47 -83.52 56.90
CA LEU A 59 -14.31 -83.22 56.07
C LEU A 59 -14.73 -82.63 54.72
N SER A 60 -15.67 -83.27 54.01
CA SER A 60 -16.17 -82.75 52.72
C SER A 60 -16.81 -81.36 52.88
N GLN A 61 -17.63 -81.17 53.92
CA GLN A 61 -18.22 -79.86 54.20
C GLN A 61 -17.16 -78.78 54.47
N LYS A 62 -16.18 -79.07 55.33
CA LYS A 62 -15.09 -78.13 55.63
C LYS A 62 -14.23 -77.82 54.40
N LEU A 63 -13.98 -78.82 53.54
CA LEU A 63 -13.22 -78.61 52.30
C LEU A 63 -13.98 -77.68 51.33
N THR A 64 -15.27 -77.92 51.09
CA THR A 64 -16.10 -77.07 50.22
C THR A 64 -16.25 -75.66 50.79
N ALA A 65 -16.43 -75.52 52.11
CA ALA A 65 -16.45 -74.23 52.77
C ALA A 65 -15.12 -73.48 52.58
N THR A 66 -13.99 -74.17 52.74
CA THR A 66 -12.65 -73.61 52.56
C THR A 66 -12.41 -73.17 51.12
N ASP A 67 -12.80 -73.98 50.13
CA ASP A 67 -12.70 -73.64 48.70
C ASP A 67 -13.51 -72.38 48.37
N SER A 68 -14.76 -72.30 48.85
CA SER A 68 -15.60 -71.12 48.63
C SER A 68 -15.04 -69.85 49.28
N LEU A 69 -14.50 -69.95 50.50
CA LEU A 69 -13.87 -68.83 51.20
C LEU A 69 -12.59 -68.40 50.49
N LEU A 70 -11.78 -69.34 50.01
CA LEU A 70 -10.57 -69.04 49.24
C LEU A 70 -10.92 -68.29 47.94
N LYS A 71 -11.90 -68.80 47.19
CA LYS A 71 -12.37 -68.17 45.96
C LYS A 71 -12.87 -66.75 46.20
N ASP A 72 -13.69 -66.55 47.24
CA ASP A 72 -14.23 -65.23 47.58
C ASP A 72 -13.13 -64.27 48.07
N ASN A 73 -12.21 -64.74 48.92
CA ASN A 73 -11.09 -63.93 49.40
C ASN A 73 -10.12 -63.53 48.28
N ILE A 74 -9.79 -64.45 47.35
CA ILE A 74 -8.95 -64.14 46.19
C ILE A 74 -9.66 -63.14 45.27
N ALA A 75 -10.95 -63.35 44.99
CA ALA A 75 -11.73 -62.42 44.18
C ALA A 75 -11.78 -61.02 44.79
N LYS A 76 -12.00 -60.93 46.11
CA LYS A 76 -11.97 -59.66 46.87
C LYS A 76 -10.59 -59.02 46.87
N MET A 77 -9.51 -59.80 47.02
CA MET A 77 -8.14 -59.29 47.00
C MET A 77 -7.78 -58.70 45.63
N VAL A 78 -8.10 -59.39 44.53
CA VAL A 78 -7.83 -58.93 43.17
C VAL A 78 -8.64 -57.67 42.84
N ARG A 79 -9.90 -57.62 43.28
CA ARG A 79 -10.79 -56.45 43.08
C ARG A 79 -10.61 -55.38 44.13
N SER A 80 -9.71 -55.58 45.11
CA SER A 80 -9.48 -54.61 46.14
C SER A 80 -8.90 -53.34 45.52
N LYS A 81 -9.31 -52.20 46.07
CA LYS A 81 -8.84 -50.88 45.62
C LYS A 81 -7.31 -50.82 45.57
N GLN A 82 -6.63 -51.35 46.58
CA GLN A 82 -5.16 -51.38 46.65
C GLN A 82 -4.53 -52.18 45.50
N THR A 83 -5.03 -53.37 45.18
CA THR A 83 -4.50 -54.17 44.06
C THR A 83 -4.76 -53.49 42.73
N VAL A 84 -5.97 -52.95 42.53
CA VAL A 84 -6.33 -52.23 41.29
C VAL A 84 -5.48 -50.96 41.12
N GLU A 85 -5.26 -50.19 42.19
CA GLU A 85 -4.40 -49.01 42.18
C GLU A 85 -2.94 -49.37 41.92
N ALA A 86 -2.41 -50.41 42.55
CA ALA A 86 -1.03 -50.86 42.33
C ALA A 86 -0.80 -51.30 40.88
N ILE A 87 -1.73 -52.06 40.29
CA ILE A 87 -1.69 -52.47 38.89
C ILE A 87 -1.82 -51.25 37.98
N GLY A 88 -2.79 -50.37 38.25
CA GLY A 88 -3.02 -49.15 37.47
C GLY A 88 -1.80 -48.23 37.46
N GLN A 89 -1.12 -48.10 38.60
CA GLN A 89 0.08 -47.28 38.71
C GLN A 89 1.30 -47.94 38.05
N ALA A 90 1.48 -49.25 38.20
CA ALA A 90 2.51 -49.98 37.48
C ALA A 90 2.32 -49.90 35.95
N ALA A 91 1.09 -50.07 35.47
CA ALA A 91 0.75 -49.93 34.06
C ALA A 91 0.95 -48.48 33.57
N GLY A 92 0.50 -47.49 34.33
CA GLY A 92 0.71 -46.08 34.01
C GLY A 92 2.19 -45.74 33.87
N ASN A 93 3.01 -46.16 34.83
CA ASN A 93 4.45 -45.93 34.81
C ASN A 93 5.15 -46.67 33.65
N ALA A 94 4.72 -47.89 33.33
CA ALA A 94 5.28 -48.67 32.24
C ALA A 94 4.99 -48.07 30.86
N ILE A 95 3.84 -47.41 30.70
CA ILE A 95 3.37 -46.90 29.39
C ILE A 95 3.75 -45.42 29.19
N GLN A 96 3.94 -44.65 30.27
CA GLN A 96 4.22 -43.21 30.20
C GLN A 96 5.42 -42.86 29.31
N ALA A 97 6.57 -43.50 29.54
CA ALA A 97 7.79 -43.20 28.78
C ALA A 97 7.70 -43.62 27.30
N PRO A 98 7.22 -44.83 26.94
CA PRO A 98 7.00 -45.22 25.55
C PRO A 98 6.05 -44.28 24.79
N ILE A 99 4.94 -43.85 25.40
CA ILE A 99 4.01 -42.92 24.75
C ILE A 99 4.68 -41.56 24.50
N GLN A 100 5.41 -41.03 25.48
CA GLN A 100 6.12 -39.76 25.31
C GLN A 100 7.19 -39.85 24.21
N ALA A 101 7.91 -40.96 24.13
CA ALA A 101 8.90 -41.21 23.07
C ALA A 101 8.23 -41.28 21.70
N ALA A 102 7.18 -42.09 21.56
CA ALA A 102 6.43 -42.24 20.31
C ALA A 102 5.80 -40.92 19.86
N TYR A 103 5.27 -40.10 20.78
CA TYR A 103 4.74 -38.78 20.47
C TYR A 103 5.84 -37.85 19.94
N ARG A 104 6.99 -37.80 20.62
CA ARG A 104 8.14 -36.99 20.21
C ARG A 104 8.65 -37.41 18.83
N GLU A 105 8.74 -38.72 18.59
CA GLU A 105 9.16 -39.29 17.32
C GLU A 105 8.18 -38.96 16.19
N ALA A 106 6.88 -39.16 16.41
CA ALA A 106 5.84 -38.81 15.44
C ALA A 106 5.86 -37.30 15.13
N PHE A 107 6.07 -36.46 16.14
CA PHE A 107 6.15 -35.01 15.93
C PHE A 107 7.39 -34.62 15.12
N GLN A 108 8.57 -35.15 15.47
CA GLN A 108 9.83 -34.83 14.79
C GLN A 108 9.93 -35.41 13.38
N ASN A 109 9.40 -36.61 13.15
CA ASN A 109 9.58 -37.32 11.88
C ASN A 109 8.41 -37.16 10.92
N MET A 110 7.23 -36.74 11.41
CA MET A 110 6.04 -36.59 10.57
C MET A 110 5.50 -35.17 10.58
N VAL A 111 5.23 -34.59 11.76
CA VAL A 111 4.58 -33.27 11.84
C VAL A 111 5.52 -32.15 11.40
N VAL A 112 6.74 -32.07 11.93
CA VAL A 112 7.71 -31.03 11.54
C VAL A 112 8.03 -31.09 10.04
N PRO A 113 8.39 -32.25 9.45
CA PRO A 113 8.73 -32.30 8.02
C PRO A 113 7.55 -32.03 7.09
N SER A 114 6.33 -32.44 7.47
CA SER A 114 5.13 -32.13 6.68
C SER A 114 4.81 -30.64 6.71
N PHE A 115 4.96 -29.99 7.86
CA PHE A 115 4.82 -28.54 8.00
C PHE A 115 5.90 -27.77 7.22
N GLU A 116 7.16 -28.20 7.30
CA GLU A 116 8.26 -27.61 6.54
C GLU A 116 8.01 -27.73 5.04
N ARG A 117 7.59 -28.91 4.56
CA ARG A 117 7.26 -29.13 3.15
C ARG A 117 6.09 -28.26 2.69
N ALA A 118 5.04 -28.14 3.51
CA ALA A 118 3.91 -27.26 3.21
C ALA A 118 4.36 -25.79 3.11
N SER A 119 5.19 -25.34 4.05
CA SER A 119 5.72 -23.97 4.10
C SER A 119 6.62 -23.67 2.89
N GLN A 120 7.53 -24.59 2.54
CA GLN A 120 8.39 -24.47 1.34
C GLN A 120 7.56 -24.36 0.07
N ASN A 121 6.51 -25.17 -0.07
CA ASN A 121 5.61 -25.09 -1.21
C ASN A 121 4.86 -23.75 -1.25
N LEU A 122 4.42 -23.24 -0.10
CA LEU A 122 3.75 -21.94 0.01
C LEU A 122 4.68 -20.80 -0.41
N PHE A 123 5.92 -20.80 0.07
CA PHE A 123 6.94 -19.82 -0.33
C PHE A 123 7.24 -19.88 -1.83
N LYS A 124 7.35 -21.09 -2.40
CA LYS A 124 7.57 -21.28 -3.83
C LYS A 124 6.40 -20.71 -4.64
N GLN A 125 5.17 -21.04 -4.28
CA GLN A 125 3.97 -20.53 -4.97
C GLN A 125 3.84 -19.00 -4.86
N LEU A 126 4.18 -18.43 -3.70
CA LEU A 126 4.19 -16.98 -3.50
C LEU A 126 5.24 -16.31 -4.39
N ASN A 127 6.47 -16.84 -4.40
CA ASN A 127 7.54 -16.34 -5.27
C ASN A 127 7.16 -16.44 -6.76
N ASP A 128 6.62 -17.58 -7.20
CA ASP A 128 6.24 -17.80 -8.60
C ASP A 128 5.10 -16.87 -9.02
N SER A 129 4.15 -16.60 -8.12
CA SER A 129 3.06 -15.66 -8.37
C SER A 129 3.56 -14.21 -8.42
N PHE A 130 4.47 -13.85 -7.52
CA PHE A 130 5.10 -12.53 -7.52
C PHE A 130 5.95 -12.30 -8.78
N GLN A 131 6.75 -13.29 -9.19
CA GLN A 131 7.55 -13.21 -10.42
C GLN A 131 6.67 -13.09 -11.66
N ARG A 132 5.58 -13.88 -11.75
CA ARG A 132 4.61 -13.75 -12.85
C ARG A 132 3.97 -12.36 -12.87
N GLY A 133 3.45 -11.89 -11.75
CA GLY A 133 2.85 -10.55 -11.66
C GLY A 133 3.83 -9.44 -12.02
N THR A 134 5.11 -9.55 -11.61
CA THR A 134 6.15 -8.58 -11.97
C THR A 134 6.44 -8.59 -13.47
N ARG A 135 6.55 -9.78 -14.09
CA ARG A 135 6.76 -9.90 -15.54
C ARG A 135 5.59 -9.35 -16.34
N GLU A 136 4.36 -9.66 -15.94
CA GLU A 136 3.14 -9.14 -16.56
C GLU A 136 3.05 -7.62 -16.42
N TYR A 137 3.38 -7.07 -15.24
CA TYR A 137 3.43 -5.63 -15.02
C TYR A 137 4.46 -4.95 -15.92
N THR A 138 5.69 -5.46 -15.98
CA THR A 138 6.74 -4.91 -16.85
C THR A 138 6.33 -4.96 -18.32
N SER A 139 5.78 -6.09 -18.79
CA SER A 139 5.30 -6.22 -20.17
C SER A 139 4.16 -5.24 -20.49
N ASN A 140 3.21 -5.07 -19.58
CA ASN A 140 2.14 -4.09 -19.74
C ASN A 140 2.67 -2.65 -19.78
N LEU A 141 3.66 -2.33 -18.95
CA LEU A 141 4.31 -1.03 -18.95
C LEU A 141 5.06 -0.77 -20.26
N GLU A 142 5.83 -1.74 -20.75
CA GLU A 142 6.53 -1.65 -22.04
C GLU A 142 5.53 -1.44 -23.19
N ASN A 143 4.46 -2.24 -23.24
CA ASN A 143 3.39 -2.08 -24.23
C ASN A 143 2.71 -0.70 -24.17
N HIS A 144 2.49 -0.18 -22.97
CA HIS A 144 1.90 1.15 -22.79
C HIS A 144 2.84 2.25 -23.29
N LEU A 145 4.12 2.17 -22.95
CA LEU A 145 5.13 3.13 -23.42
C LEU A 145 5.27 3.09 -24.95
N GLU A 146 5.27 1.90 -25.55
CA GLU A 146 5.29 1.69 -27.00
C GLU A 146 4.06 2.35 -27.67
N GLN A 147 2.87 2.16 -27.09
CA GLN A 147 1.64 2.80 -27.59
C GLN A 147 1.66 4.32 -27.47
N VAL A 148 2.18 4.87 -26.37
CA VAL A 148 2.32 6.33 -26.20
C VAL A 148 3.30 6.87 -27.23
N ARG A 149 4.44 6.21 -27.42
CA ARG A 149 5.44 6.58 -28.44
C ARG A 149 4.84 6.56 -29.84
N LYS A 150 4.07 5.53 -30.18
CA LYS A 150 3.38 5.40 -31.46
C LYS A 150 2.35 6.53 -31.66
N ARG A 151 1.52 6.82 -30.65
CA ARG A 151 0.56 7.94 -30.70
C ARG A 151 1.25 9.29 -30.87
N GLN A 152 2.40 9.51 -30.22
CA GLN A 152 3.18 10.74 -30.40
C GLN A 152 3.75 10.87 -31.82
N LEU A 153 4.24 9.78 -32.39
CA LEU A 153 4.71 9.75 -33.78
C LEU A 153 3.56 10.04 -34.76
N GLU A 154 2.41 9.38 -34.59
CA GLU A 154 1.23 9.59 -35.43
C GLU A 154 0.65 11.00 -35.28
N ALA A 155 0.74 11.61 -34.09
CA ALA A 155 0.33 13.00 -33.86
C ALA A 155 1.32 14.03 -34.44
N ARG A 156 2.55 13.64 -34.79
CA ARG A 156 3.56 14.54 -35.35
C ARG A 156 3.21 14.98 -36.77
N ASP A 157 2.77 14.05 -37.60
CA ASP A 157 2.47 14.30 -39.01
C ASP A 157 1.36 15.34 -39.25
N PRO A 158 0.21 15.32 -38.55
CA PRO A 158 -0.80 16.37 -38.71
C PRO A 158 -0.33 17.73 -38.19
N VAL A 159 0.53 17.78 -37.16
CA VAL A 159 1.12 19.05 -36.69
C VAL A 159 2.05 19.64 -37.75
N ILE A 160 2.88 18.80 -38.38
CA ILE A 160 3.73 19.24 -39.50
C ILE A 160 2.86 19.74 -40.66
N GLY A 161 1.79 19.02 -41.00
CA GLY A 161 0.85 19.42 -42.06
C GLY A 161 0.13 20.74 -41.75
N GLN A 162 -0.31 20.96 -40.51
CA GLN A 162 -0.90 22.23 -40.07
C GLN A 162 0.11 23.38 -40.16
N LEU A 163 1.36 23.15 -39.75
CA LEU A 163 2.42 24.15 -39.81
C LEU A 163 2.73 24.52 -41.27
N GLN A 164 2.80 23.53 -42.17
CA GLN A 164 2.97 23.75 -43.61
C GLN A 164 1.81 24.58 -44.19
N SER A 165 0.56 24.23 -43.86
CA SER A 165 -0.62 24.98 -44.30
C SER A 165 -0.64 26.43 -43.78
N MET A 166 -0.17 26.66 -42.55
CA MET A 166 -0.03 28.00 -41.99
C MET A 166 1.04 28.81 -42.72
N VAL A 167 2.18 28.19 -43.05
CA VAL A 167 3.25 28.82 -43.85
C VAL A 167 2.73 29.18 -45.25
N ASP A 168 1.99 28.29 -45.90
CA ASP A 168 1.42 28.55 -47.23
C ASP A 168 0.39 29.68 -47.19
N SER A 169 -0.47 29.71 -46.16
CA SER A 169 -1.45 30.78 -45.94
C SER A 169 -0.77 32.13 -45.71
N PHE A 170 0.29 32.15 -44.91
CA PHE A 170 1.09 33.35 -44.66
C PHE A 170 1.77 33.83 -45.95
N ARG A 171 2.36 32.93 -46.72
CA ARG A 171 2.97 33.24 -48.01
C ARG A 171 1.94 33.85 -48.98
N GLN A 172 0.77 33.24 -49.09
CA GLN A 172 -0.30 33.75 -49.95
C GLN A 172 -0.80 35.12 -49.48
N SER A 173 -0.96 35.34 -48.18
CA SER A 173 -1.31 36.64 -47.61
C SER A 173 -0.24 37.69 -47.92
N SER A 174 1.04 37.34 -47.80
CA SER A 174 2.17 38.22 -48.13
C SER A 174 2.18 38.61 -49.61
N GLU A 175 1.97 37.65 -50.53
CA GLU A 175 1.88 37.92 -51.98
C GLU A 175 0.67 38.81 -52.32
N SER A 176 -0.47 38.59 -51.64
CA SER A 176 -1.67 39.42 -51.79
C SER A 176 -1.42 40.86 -51.30
N LEU A 177 -0.84 41.03 -50.11
CA LEU A 177 -0.46 42.34 -49.56
C LEU A 177 0.52 43.07 -50.48
N GLN A 178 1.54 42.37 -50.99
CA GLN A 178 2.50 42.94 -51.95
C GLN A 178 1.77 43.48 -53.19
N THR A 179 0.83 42.71 -53.73
CA THR A 179 0.05 43.09 -54.91
C THR A 179 -0.89 44.27 -54.63
N GLN A 180 -1.55 44.29 -53.46
CA GLN A 180 -2.43 45.39 -53.03
C GLN A 180 -1.67 46.69 -52.78
N ILE A 181 -0.50 46.62 -52.13
CA ILE A 181 0.34 47.80 -51.91
C ILE A 181 0.80 48.36 -53.26
N LEU A 182 1.29 47.51 -54.16
CA LEU A 182 1.78 47.94 -55.47
C LEU A 182 0.65 48.52 -56.34
N SER A 183 -0.56 47.94 -56.30
CA SER A 183 -1.71 48.48 -57.03
C SER A 183 -2.20 49.80 -56.44
N THR A 184 -2.26 49.94 -55.12
CA THR A 184 -2.67 51.18 -54.43
C THR A 184 -1.69 52.30 -54.71
N LEU A 185 -0.38 52.06 -54.55
CA LEU A 185 0.66 53.04 -54.87
C LEU A 185 0.62 53.46 -56.34
N LYS A 186 0.46 52.50 -57.26
CA LYS A 186 0.33 52.80 -58.69
C LYS A 186 -0.93 53.64 -58.97
N GLY A 187 -2.05 53.31 -58.34
CA GLY A 187 -3.32 54.02 -58.46
C GLY A 187 -3.24 55.46 -57.95
N GLU A 188 -2.77 55.65 -56.73
CA GLU A 188 -2.57 56.98 -56.14
C GLU A 188 -1.55 57.81 -56.94
N LEU A 189 -0.42 57.22 -57.34
CA LEU A 189 0.58 57.95 -58.13
C LEU A 189 0.02 58.38 -59.49
N THR A 190 -0.72 57.51 -60.17
CA THR A 190 -1.36 57.83 -61.46
C THR A 190 -2.42 58.91 -61.28
N SER A 191 -3.25 58.81 -60.24
CA SER A 191 -4.28 59.80 -59.92
C SER A 191 -3.66 61.17 -59.59
N HIS A 192 -2.62 61.19 -58.75
CA HIS A 192 -1.90 62.42 -58.39
C HIS A 192 -1.20 63.06 -59.59
N LEU A 193 -0.55 62.25 -60.45
CA LEU A 193 0.06 62.74 -61.69
C LEU A 193 -0.98 63.33 -62.65
N ASN A 194 -2.13 62.65 -62.81
CA ASN A 194 -3.21 63.16 -63.67
C ASN A 194 -3.80 64.46 -63.11
N ALA A 195 -4.14 64.51 -61.82
CA ALA A 195 -4.66 65.70 -61.17
C ALA A 195 -3.67 66.87 -61.23
N SER A 196 -2.37 66.61 -60.99
CA SER A 196 -1.32 67.62 -61.12
C SER A 196 -1.14 68.08 -62.58
N SER A 197 -1.29 67.19 -63.55
CA SER A 197 -1.21 67.51 -64.98
C SER A 197 -2.39 68.37 -65.42
N GLU A 198 -3.61 68.02 -65.02
CA GLU A 198 -4.82 68.82 -65.27
C GLU A 198 -4.69 70.22 -64.65
N LEU A 199 -4.23 70.31 -63.40
CA LEU A 199 -4.02 71.58 -62.72
C LEU A 199 -2.92 72.41 -63.38
N MET A 200 -1.87 71.77 -63.91
CA MET A 200 -0.84 72.43 -64.71
C MET A 200 -1.38 72.92 -66.05
N GLN A 201 -2.18 72.11 -66.76
CA GLN A 201 -2.85 72.52 -68.01
C GLN A 201 -3.79 73.70 -67.78
N GLU A 202 -4.57 73.67 -66.69
CA GLU A 202 -5.47 74.76 -66.33
C GLU A 202 -4.66 76.04 -66.01
N LYS A 203 -3.59 75.93 -65.21
CA LYS A 203 -2.69 77.07 -64.95
C LYS A 203 -2.04 77.61 -66.22
N LEU A 204 -1.55 76.75 -67.11
CA LEU A 204 -0.93 77.16 -68.37
C LEU A 204 -1.95 77.81 -69.30
N LEU A 205 -3.16 77.25 -69.43
CA LEU A 205 -4.24 77.85 -70.19
C LEU A 205 -4.64 79.20 -69.61
N GLN A 206 -4.69 79.33 -68.29
CA GLN A 206 -4.98 80.59 -67.64
C GLN A 206 -3.86 81.61 -67.90
N GLN A 207 -2.59 81.22 -67.75
CA GLN A 207 -1.44 82.05 -68.06
C GLN A 207 -1.42 82.49 -69.53
N VAL A 208 -1.64 81.58 -70.48
CA VAL A 208 -1.73 81.88 -71.91
C VAL A 208 -2.93 82.79 -72.19
N ARG A 209 -4.10 82.56 -71.58
CA ARG A 209 -5.24 83.48 -71.73
C ARG A 209 -4.94 84.87 -71.19
N THR A 210 -4.29 85.00 -70.03
CA THR A 210 -3.84 86.30 -69.52
C THR A 210 -2.79 86.93 -70.42
N ALA A 211 -1.79 86.18 -70.88
CA ALA A 211 -0.75 86.68 -71.76
C ALA A 211 -1.30 87.11 -73.13
N VAL A 212 -2.19 86.33 -73.74
CA VAL A 212 -2.90 86.70 -74.97
C VAL A 212 -3.82 87.89 -74.71
N LYS A 213 -4.52 87.95 -73.58
CA LYS A 213 -5.33 89.11 -73.22
C LYS A 213 -4.47 90.36 -73.00
N GLU A 214 -3.29 90.22 -72.39
CA GLU A 214 -2.31 91.29 -72.19
C GLU A 214 -1.72 91.75 -73.52
N GLU A 215 -1.28 90.84 -74.40
CA GLU A 215 -0.74 91.12 -75.74
C GLU A 215 -1.80 91.70 -76.69
N VAL A 216 -3.03 91.18 -76.69
CA VAL A 216 -4.16 91.75 -77.46
C VAL A 216 -4.55 93.10 -76.87
N SER A 217 -4.56 93.24 -75.54
CA SER A 217 -4.77 94.55 -74.90
C SER A 217 -3.63 95.51 -75.21
N LEU A 218 -2.39 95.05 -75.36
CA LEU A 218 -1.22 95.82 -75.76
C LEU A 218 -1.33 96.25 -77.22
N ALA A 219 -1.67 95.35 -78.14
CA ALA A 219 -1.91 95.67 -79.55
C ALA A 219 -3.11 96.63 -79.76
N VAL A 220 -4.16 96.50 -78.94
CA VAL A 220 -5.29 97.45 -78.91
C VAL A 220 -4.89 98.78 -78.28
N ARG A 221 -3.98 98.80 -77.29
CA ARG A 221 -3.37 100.03 -76.74
C ARG A 221 -2.35 100.66 -77.69
N GLU A 222 -1.70 99.89 -78.54
CA GLU A 222 -0.67 100.36 -79.48
C GLU A 222 -1.29 101.10 -80.68
N HIS A 223 -2.58 100.90 -80.97
CA HIS A 223 -3.37 101.73 -81.90
C HIS A 223 -4.21 102.84 -81.23
N GLY A 224 -4.06 103.04 -79.92
CA GLY A 224 -4.81 104.02 -79.16
C GLY A 224 -3.95 104.61 -78.05
N ALA A 225 -3.16 105.63 -78.41
CA ALA A 225 -2.46 106.56 -77.52
C ALA A 225 -1.24 105.92 -76.81
N SER A 226 0.00 106.21 -77.22
CA SER A 226 0.68 107.49 -76.95
C SER A 226 0.18 108.14 -75.66
N ILE A 227 1.09 108.29 -74.68
CA ILE A 227 0.97 109.12 -73.46
C ILE A 227 0.72 108.34 -72.15
N SER A 228 1.70 108.53 -71.26
CA SER A 228 1.71 108.39 -69.79
C SER A 228 1.69 106.96 -69.21
N SER A 229 2.84 106.39 -68.83
CA SER A 229 3.75 106.78 -67.73
C SER A 229 3.24 106.40 -66.33
N GLN A 230 3.97 105.44 -65.76
CA GLN A 230 4.49 105.44 -64.38
C GLN A 230 3.67 104.84 -63.21
N LEU A 231 4.36 103.86 -62.57
CA LEU A 231 4.79 103.84 -61.16
C LEU A 231 4.14 102.85 -60.17
N MET A 232 5.05 102.11 -59.51
CA MET A 232 5.04 101.56 -58.14
C MET A 232 4.28 100.25 -57.90
N ASN A 233 4.93 99.13 -57.57
CA ASN A 233 5.81 98.76 -56.42
C ASN A 233 5.05 97.89 -55.40
N HIS A 234 5.83 97.05 -54.72
CA HIS A 234 5.57 96.23 -53.50
C HIS A 234 5.22 94.76 -53.77
N LEU A 235 6.09 93.78 -53.46
CA LEU A 235 6.74 93.35 -52.20
C LEU A 235 5.79 92.79 -51.12
N ARG A 236 6.28 91.68 -50.54
CA ARG A 236 6.23 91.25 -49.13
C ARG A 236 5.27 90.08 -48.84
N SER A 237 5.74 88.84 -48.66
CA SER A 237 6.43 88.17 -47.52
C SER A 237 5.51 87.57 -46.44
N GLY A 238 6.01 86.48 -45.84
CA GLY A 238 5.66 86.01 -44.49
C GLY A 238 4.57 84.94 -44.47
N ALA A 239 4.47 84.02 -43.49
CA ALA A 239 5.25 83.69 -42.29
C ALA A 239 4.68 82.32 -41.83
N ALA A 240 5.51 81.36 -41.43
CA ALA A 240 5.78 80.96 -40.04
C ALA A 240 4.59 80.47 -39.20
N THR A 241 4.90 79.42 -38.42
CA THR A 241 4.37 79.02 -37.08
C THR A 241 3.40 77.81 -37.00
N PRO A 242 3.18 77.18 -35.81
CA PRO A 242 4.17 76.45 -34.98
C PRO A 242 3.56 75.29 -34.09
N ILE A 243 4.36 74.71 -33.17
CA ILE A 243 4.05 74.02 -31.87
C ILE A 243 3.23 72.69 -31.96
N GLN A 244 3.64 71.55 -31.37
CA GLN A 244 3.34 71.19 -29.97
C GLN A 244 4.16 69.98 -29.46
N VAL A 245 4.74 70.19 -28.27
CA VAL A 245 5.33 69.20 -27.34
C VAL A 245 4.33 68.91 -26.22
N SER A 246 4.26 67.66 -25.73
CA SER A 246 3.75 67.22 -24.41
C SER A 246 3.68 65.67 -24.34
N PRO A 247 3.67 65.02 -23.16
CA PRO A 247 4.82 64.24 -22.70
C PRO A 247 4.49 62.81 -22.22
N GLU A 248 5.51 62.11 -21.69
CA GLU A 248 5.45 61.04 -20.68
C GLU A 248 4.88 59.66 -21.06
N PHE A 249 5.81 58.74 -21.40
CA PHE A 249 5.68 57.32 -21.09
C PHE A 249 6.66 57.00 -19.96
N VAL A 250 6.18 57.05 -18.71
CA VAL A 250 6.91 56.48 -17.56
C VAL A 250 6.75 54.97 -17.65
N SER A 251 7.84 54.28 -17.99
CA SER A 251 7.94 52.83 -17.92
C SER A 251 7.94 52.39 -16.45
N ASN A 252 6.76 52.04 -15.93
CA ASN A 252 6.63 51.38 -14.64
C ASN A 252 7.24 49.98 -14.69
N PHE A 253 8.55 49.89 -14.47
CA PHE A 253 9.15 48.66 -13.97
C PHE A 253 8.84 48.55 -12.47
N PRO A 254 8.36 47.40 -11.96
CA PRO A 254 8.13 47.22 -10.53
C PRO A 254 9.46 47.36 -9.78
N THR A 255 9.59 48.41 -8.96
CA THR A 255 10.78 48.67 -8.14
C THR A 255 10.64 48.04 -6.76
N GLN A 256 11.75 47.56 -6.19
CA GLN A 256 11.81 46.95 -4.84
C GLN A 256 11.12 47.81 -3.76
N SER A 257 11.17 49.14 -3.91
CA SER A 257 10.51 50.11 -3.02
C SER A 257 8.99 50.02 -3.00
N SER A 258 8.35 49.75 -4.15
CA SER A 258 6.88 49.61 -4.24
C SER A 258 6.39 48.38 -3.49
N VAL A 259 7.11 47.26 -3.60
CA VAL A 259 6.72 45.99 -2.97
C VAL A 259 6.91 46.05 -1.45
N LEU A 260 7.97 46.70 -0.96
CA LEU A 260 8.16 46.93 0.47
C LEU A 260 7.06 47.80 1.07
N ALA A 261 6.61 48.84 0.36
CA ALA A 261 5.50 49.68 0.81
C ALA A 261 4.19 48.87 0.97
N LEU A 262 3.92 47.93 0.07
CA LEU A 262 2.75 47.05 0.16
C LEU A 262 2.84 46.04 1.31
N LEU A 263 4.03 45.50 1.59
CA LEU A 263 4.26 44.62 2.74
C LEU A 263 4.05 45.37 4.07
N HIS A 264 4.56 46.59 4.19
CA HIS A 264 4.34 47.42 5.38
C HIS A 264 2.88 47.86 5.55
N ALA A 265 2.15 48.01 4.45
CA ALA A 265 0.71 48.31 4.46
C ALA A 265 -0.17 47.08 4.79
N GLY A 266 0.42 45.90 5.02
CA GLY A 266 -0.31 44.66 5.31
C GLY A 266 -1.02 44.04 4.10
N LYS A 267 -0.81 44.58 2.90
CA LYS A 267 -1.40 44.10 1.64
C LYS A 267 -0.53 43.00 1.03
N ILE A 268 -0.49 41.85 1.72
CA ILE A 268 0.41 40.74 1.37
C ILE A 268 0.10 40.17 -0.03
N ASN A 269 -1.18 39.97 -0.36
CA ASN A 269 -1.59 39.45 -1.67
C ASN A 269 -1.13 40.35 -2.84
N GLU A 270 -1.34 41.66 -2.74
CA GLU A 270 -0.93 42.62 -3.78
C GLU A 270 0.60 42.66 -3.92
N ALA A 271 1.33 42.59 -2.80
CA ALA A 271 2.80 42.56 -2.80
C ALA A 271 3.35 41.31 -3.52
N PHE A 272 2.81 40.14 -3.23
CA PHE A 272 3.21 38.89 -3.88
C PHE A 272 2.80 38.84 -5.36
N GLN A 273 1.60 39.32 -5.70
CA GLN A 273 1.16 39.41 -7.10
C GLN A 273 2.09 40.35 -7.91
N GLN A 274 2.47 41.50 -7.36
CA GLN A 274 3.35 42.45 -8.03
C GLN A 274 4.77 41.87 -8.21
N ALA A 275 5.29 41.16 -7.21
CA ALA A 275 6.60 40.52 -7.28
C ALA A 275 6.64 39.37 -8.29
N LEU A 276 5.60 38.52 -8.32
CA LEU A 276 5.51 37.39 -9.26
C LEU A 276 5.28 37.86 -10.70
N SER A 277 4.57 38.99 -10.90
CA SER A 277 4.35 39.59 -12.22
C SER A 277 5.61 40.22 -12.81
N ALA A 278 6.62 40.51 -11.99
CA ALA A 278 7.88 41.10 -12.43
C ALA A 278 8.83 40.09 -13.12
N ALA A 279 8.48 38.79 -13.14
CA ALA A 279 9.28 37.71 -13.69
C ALA A 279 10.75 37.68 -13.19
N ASN A 280 11.01 38.23 -12.01
CA ASN A 280 12.33 38.36 -11.41
C ASN A 280 12.38 37.51 -10.14
N LEU A 281 13.11 36.39 -10.20
CA LEU A 281 13.25 35.45 -9.08
C LEU A 281 13.91 36.09 -7.86
N ASP A 282 14.87 37.00 -8.06
CA ASP A 282 15.56 37.68 -6.95
C ASP A 282 14.62 38.62 -6.21
N LEU A 283 13.67 39.26 -6.91
CA LEU A 283 12.63 40.07 -6.29
C LEU A 283 11.66 39.21 -5.48
N VAL A 284 11.28 38.03 -5.98
CA VAL A 284 10.40 37.10 -5.26
C VAL A 284 11.08 36.53 -4.02
N VAL A 285 12.35 36.13 -4.12
CA VAL A 285 13.14 35.68 -2.96
C VAL A 285 13.32 36.81 -1.95
N PHE A 286 13.55 38.05 -2.41
CA PHE A 286 13.63 39.22 -1.54
C PHE A 286 12.31 39.46 -0.76
N VAL A 287 11.16 39.31 -1.42
CA VAL A 287 9.85 39.41 -0.76
C VAL A 287 9.65 38.29 0.25
N CYS A 288 10.00 37.05 -0.09
CA CYS A 288 9.97 35.92 0.84
C CYS A 288 10.93 36.07 2.04
N GLN A 289 12.01 36.84 1.91
CA GLN A 289 12.92 37.14 3.02
C GLN A 289 12.39 38.23 3.96
N LYS A 290 11.59 39.15 3.42
CA LYS A 290 11.05 40.30 4.17
C LYS A 290 9.66 40.04 4.75
N ALA A 291 8.88 39.16 4.14
CA ALA A 291 7.62 38.69 4.67
C ALA A 291 7.86 37.52 5.64
N ASP A 292 7.16 37.50 6.78
CA ASP A 292 7.22 36.37 7.70
C ASP A 292 6.30 35.24 7.21
N VAL A 293 6.78 33.99 7.22
CA VAL A 293 6.02 32.82 6.72
C VAL A 293 4.69 32.66 7.47
N GLY A 294 4.69 32.88 8.79
CA GLY A 294 3.47 32.82 9.61
C GLY A 294 2.46 33.91 9.26
N SER A 295 2.94 35.11 8.91
CA SER A 295 2.08 36.22 8.48
C SER A 295 1.44 35.99 7.10
N VAL A 296 2.20 35.41 6.16
CA VAL A 296 1.78 35.17 4.76
C VAL A 296 0.75 34.03 4.64
N PHE A 297 0.84 33.03 5.49
CA PHE A 297 -0.08 31.87 5.48
C PHE A 297 -1.04 31.85 6.69
N SER A 298 -1.25 32.99 7.35
CA SER A 298 -2.23 33.14 8.43
C SER A 298 -3.67 33.07 7.91
N GLN A 299 -4.61 32.59 8.74
CA GLN A 299 -6.03 32.42 8.37
C GLN A 299 -6.71 33.71 7.86
N SER A 300 -6.15 34.88 8.15
CA SER A 300 -6.65 36.19 7.69
C SER A 300 -6.02 36.70 6.38
N ASN A 301 -4.91 36.12 5.91
CA ASN A 301 -4.13 36.63 4.77
C ASN A 301 -3.69 35.52 3.80
N ILE A 302 -4.53 34.52 3.57
CA ILE A 302 -4.21 33.42 2.65
C ILE A 302 -3.98 34.00 1.24
N LEU A 303 -2.87 33.60 0.63
CA LEU A 303 -2.57 34.00 -0.74
C LEU A 303 -3.60 33.43 -1.73
N ASP A 304 -3.97 34.22 -2.73
CA ASP A 304 -4.90 33.76 -3.77
C ASP A 304 -4.34 32.54 -4.51
N GLN A 305 -5.21 31.60 -4.91
CA GLN A 305 -4.78 30.35 -5.54
C GLN A 305 -3.89 30.53 -6.80
N PRO A 306 -4.13 31.51 -7.69
CA PRO A 306 -3.22 31.80 -8.80
C PRO A 306 -1.85 32.33 -8.34
N VAL A 307 -1.82 33.14 -7.28
CA VAL A 307 -0.59 33.67 -6.66
C VAL A 307 0.22 32.53 -6.05
N LEU A 308 -0.43 31.60 -5.34
CA LEU A 308 0.19 30.40 -4.79
C LEU A 308 0.81 29.51 -5.87
N LEU A 309 0.10 29.24 -6.97
CA LEU A 309 0.65 28.45 -8.07
C LEU A 309 1.84 29.12 -8.74
N SER A 310 1.77 30.44 -8.96
CA SER A 310 2.88 31.19 -9.54
C SER A 310 4.08 31.23 -8.59
N LEU A 311 3.84 31.36 -7.27
CA LEU A 311 4.88 31.28 -6.25
C LEU A 311 5.55 29.90 -6.25
N ILE A 312 4.77 28.81 -6.28
CA ILE A 312 5.29 27.45 -6.38
C ILE A 312 6.14 27.28 -7.64
N GLN A 313 5.62 27.74 -8.78
CA GLN A 313 6.32 27.66 -10.06
C GLN A 313 7.67 28.40 -10.02
N GLN A 314 7.67 29.66 -9.57
CA GLN A 314 8.88 30.50 -9.57
C GLN A 314 9.90 30.03 -8.54
N LEU A 315 9.50 29.67 -7.32
CA LEU A 315 10.42 29.15 -6.31
C LEU A 315 10.99 27.77 -6.71
N SER A 316 10.23 26.95 -7.44
CA SER A 316 10.70 25.64 -7.93
C SER A 316 11.64 25.70 -9.13
N ALA A 317 11.70 26.84 -9.83
CA ALA A 317 12.50 26.99 -11.04
C ALA A 317 14.00 26.81 -10.75
N ASP A 318 14.46 27.39 -9.65
CA ASP A 318 15.81 27.23 -9.11
C ASP A 318 15.77 27.00 -7.59
N LEU A 319 16.13 25.77 -7.18
CA LEU A 319 16.25 25.37 -5.78
C LEU A 319 17.70 25.38 -5.27
N THR A 320 18.67 25.82 -6.08
CA THR A 320 20.10 25.78 -5.71
C THR A 320 20.49 26.88 -4.74
N THR A 321 19.82 28.04 -4.84
CA THR A 321 20.04 29.24 -4.02
C THR A 321 18.90 29.41 -3.00
N HIS A 322 19.21 29.87 -1.77
CA HIS A 322 18.22 30.09 -0.69
C HIS A 322 17.28 28.89 -0.44
N SER A 323 17.81 27.65 -0.56
CA SER A 323 17.03 26.42 -0.58
C SER A 323 16.15 26.23 0.67
N GLU A 324 16.63 26.60 1.85
CA GLU A 324 15.88 26.44 3.10
C GLU A 324 14.59 27.29 3.12
N LEU A 325 14.72 28.58 2.82
CA LEU A 325 13.59 29.52 2.73
C LEU A 325 12.60 29.10 1.64
N LYS A 326 13.10 28.74 0.45
CA LYS A 326 12.25 28.30 -0.67
C LYS A 326 11.46 27.04 -0.31
N ILE A 327 12.10 26.06 0.34
CA ILE A 327 11.43 24.82 0.76
C ILE A 327 10.39 25.08 1.85
N GLN A 328 10.65 26.01 2.78
CA GLN A 328 9.67 26.41 3.80
C GLN A 328 8.42 27.05 3.15
N TYR A 329 8.60 28.01 2.25
CA TYR A 329 7.50 28.63 1.50
C TYR A 329 6.75 27.62 0.61
N LEU A 330 7.46 26.69 -0.03
CA LEU A 330 6.85 25.64 -0.83
C LEU A 330 6.02 24.67 0.02
N THR A 331 6.47 24.36 1.23
CA THR A 331 5.73 23.49 2.17
C THR A 331 4.39 24.13 2.51
N GLU A 332 4.39 25.38 2.96
CA GLU A 332 3.17 26.10 3.34
C GLU A 332 2.25 26.37 2.13
N ALA A 333 2.83 26.72 0.97
CA ALA A 333 2.06 26.94 -0.25
C ALA A 333 1.33 25.68 -0.73
N ILE A 334 1.96 24.50 -0.57
CA ILE A 334 1.34 23.21 -0.89
C ILE A 334 0.22 22.87 0.09
N MET A 335 0.41 23.13 1.38
CA MET A 335 -0.59 22.83 2.41
C MET A 335 -1.85 23.70 2.29
N ASN A 336 -1.73 24.91 1.72
CA ASN A 336 -2.83 25.86 1.50
C ASN A 336 -3.43 25.80 0.09
N LEU A 337 -3.10 24.77 -0.69
CA LEU A 337 -3.54 24.63 -2.07
C LEU A 337 -4.89 23.91 -2.15
N ASP A 338 -5.88 24.54 -2.80
CA ASP A 338 -7.23 23.98 -2.95
C ASP A 338 -7.38 23.26 -4.29
N THR A 339 -7.49 21.93 -4.25
CA THR A 339 -7.63 21.09 -5.44
C THR A 339 -8.99 21.21 -6.14
N LYS A 340 -9.97 21.86 -5.50
CA LYS A 340 -11.32 22.05 -6.03
C LYS A 340 -11.53 23.41 -6.71
N ASN A 341 -10.53 24.29 -6.68
CA ASN A 341 -10.67 25.63 -7.25
C ASN A 341 -10.77 25.57 -8.79
N PRO A 342 -11.85 26.10 -9.40
CA PRO A 342 -12.11 25.97 -10.84
C PRO A 342 -11.12 26.74 -11.73
N VAL A 343 -10.48 27.80 -11.22
CA VAL A 343 -9.58 28.67 -11.99
C VAL A 343 -8.18 28.05 -12.10
N THR A 344 -7.73 27.39 -11.05
CA THR A 344 -6.34 26.91 -10.93
C THR A 344 -6.17 25.43 -11.26
N ARG A 345 -7.26 24.64 -11.26
CA ARG A 345 -7.24 23.18 -11.45
C ARG A 345 -6.45 22.70 -12.67
N ASP A 346 -6.62 23.36 -13.80
CA ASP A 346 -6.04 22.93 -15.07
C ASP A 346 -4.53 23.20 -15.13
N HIS A 347 -4.06 24.28 -14.51
CA HIS A 347 -2.63 24.63 -14.46
C HIS A 347 -1.89 23.98 -13.29
N MET A 348 -2.62 23.68 -12.21
CA MET A 348 -2.12 23.08 -10.98
C MET A 348 -1.40 21.75 -11.24
N LYS A 349 -2.00 20.83 -12.02
CA LYS A 349 -1.37 19.54 -12.29
C LYS A 349 -0.01 19.71 -12.96
N THR A 350 0.09 20.59 -13.95
CA THR A 350 1.35 20.85 -14.65
C THR A 350 2.42 21.40 -13.70
N VAL A 351 2.07 22.41 -12.90
CA VAL A 351 2.99 23.03 -11.93
C VAL A 351 3.47 22.02 -10.87
N LEU A 352 2.58 21.19 -10.31
CA LEU A 352 2.94 20.19 -9.31
C LEU A 352 3.80 19.06 -9.89
N HIS A 353 3.57 18.64 -11.15
CA HIS A 353 4.45 17.67 -11.82
C HIS A 353 5.86 18.26 -12.05
N THR A 354 5.94 19.53 -12.47
CA THR A 354 7.22 20.23 -12.62
C THR A 354 7.95 20.33 -11.28
N LEU A 355 7.25 20.70 -10.21
CA LEU A 355 7.79 20.73 -8.86
C LEU A 355 8.31 19.36 -8.43
N LEU A 356 7.54 18.27 -8.60
CA LEU A 356 7.99 16.92 -8.27
C LEU A 356 9.28 16.53 -8.99
N SER A 357 9.40 16.86 -10.28
CA SER A 357 10.62 16.61 -11.05
C SER A 357 11.82 17.34 -10.45
N LYS A 358 11.65 18.62 -10.09
CA LYS A 358 12.69 19.45 -9.48
C LYS A 358 13.07 18.99 -8.07
N LEU A 359 12.11 18.60 -7.23
CA LEU A 359 12.36 18.06 -5.89
C LEU A 359 13.11 16.72 -5.94
N LYS A 360 12.74 15.83 -6.87
CA LYS A 360 13.45 14.56 -7.09
C LYS A 360 14.90 14.80 -7.52
N ALA A 361 15.12 15.70 -8.48
CA ALA A 361 16.48 16.07 -8.90
C ALA A 361 17.30 16.66 -7.75
N PHE A 362 16.68 17.49 -6.89
CA PHE A 362 17.33 18.05 -5.70
C PHE A 362 17.77 16.97 -4.71
N ILE A 363 16.90 15.99 -4.41
CA ILE A 363 17.19 14.89 -3.46
C ILE A 363 18.33 14.00 -3.97
N VAL A 364 18.35 13.70 -5.27
CA VAL A 364 19.41 12.88 -5.89
C VAL A 364 20.76 13.61 -5.85
N ASN A 365 20.76 14.93 -6.08
CA ASN A 365 21.99 15.72 -6.10
C ASN A 365 22.53 16.07 -4.70
N ARG A 366 21.70 16.00 -3.64
CA ARG A 366 22.09 16.33 -2.25
C ARG A 366 21.49 15.34 -1.23
N PRO A 367 21.98 14.07 -1.18
CA PRO A 367 21.34 13.03 -0.38
C PRO A 367 21.47 13.18 1.15
N ASN A 368 22.50 13.87 1.64
CA ASN A 368 22.85 13.99 3.08
C ASN A 368 22.65 15.40 3.68
N ASP A 369 21.93 16.29 3.01
CA ASP A 369 21.67 17.65 3.50
C ASP A 369 20.53 17.65 4.55
N GLN A 370 20.58 18.52 5.55
CA GLN A 370 19.55 18.62 6.60
C GLN A 370 18.19 19.00 6.01
N ILE A 371 18.20 19.79 4.92
CA ILE A 371 17.00 20.24 4.20
C ILE A 371 16.35 19.07 3.42
N THR A 372 17.10 18.03 3.06
CA THR A 372 16.61 16.89 2.25
C THR A 372 15.46 16.13 2.91
N ARG A 373 15.40 16.09 4.24
CA ARG A 373 14.24 15.55 4.96
C ARG A 373 12.97 16.36 4.67
N ASN A 374 13.07 17.69 4.73
CA ASN A 374 11.95 18.58 4.42
C ASN A 374 11.54 18.50 2.95
N VAL A 375 12.51 18.44 2.03
CA VAL A 375 12.24 18.24 0.60
C VAL A 375 11.48 16.94 0.33
N ARG A 376 11.80 15.83 1.03
CA ARG A 376 11.06 14.57 0.93
C ARG A 376 9.63 14.68 1.44
N MET A 377 9.39 15.42 2.53
CA MET A 377 8.04 15.67 3.04
C MET A 377 7.21 16.47 2.03
N VAL A 378 7.79 17.53 1.46
CA VAL A 378 7.16 18.33 0.40
C VAL A 378 6.86 17.48 -0.83
N GLN A 379 7.78 16.59 -1.22
CA GLN A 379 7.58 15.66 -2.33
C GLN A 379 6.38 14.74 -2.08
N MET A 380 6.27 14.15 -0.89
CA MET A 380 5.15 13.27 -0.53
C MET A 380 3.81 14.01 -0.49
N ALA A 381 3.78 15.23 0.07
CA ALA A 381 2.59 16.08 0.09
C ALA A 381 2.14 16.45 -1.33
N THR A 382 3.08 16.87 -2.19
CA THR A 382 2.82 17.19 -3.60
C THR A 382 2.28 15.98 -4.36
N GLN A 383 2.85 14.79 -4.12
CA GLN A 383 2.41 13.55 -4.75
C GLN A 383 1.02 13.13 -4.27
N SER A 384 0.68 13.36 -2.99
CA SER A 384 -0.67 13.13 -2.47
C SER A 384 -1.69 14.04 -3.16
N LEU A 385 -1.39 15.32 -3.36
CA LEU A 385 -2.31 16.27 -4.01
C LEU A 385 -2.54 15.96 -5.49
N LEU A 386 -1.59 15.32 -6.17
CA LEU A 386 -1.76 14.87 -7.55
C LEU A 386 -2.60 13.58 -7.70
N ASN A 387 -2.79 12.84 -6.60
CA ASN A 387 -3.55 11.59 -6.57
C ASN A 387 -5.01 11.79 -6.08
N VAL A 388 -5.37 13.01 -5.68
CA VAL A 388 -6.75 13.45 -5.36
C VAL A 388 -7.40 14.00 -6.62
#